data_AF-A0A7Y1TTX2-F1
#
_entry.id   AF-A0A7Y1TTX2-F1
#
_cell.length_a   1.000
_cell.length_b   1.000
_cell.length_c   1.000
_cell.angle_alpha   90.00
_cell.angle_beta   90.00
_cell.angle_gamma   90.00
#
_symmetry.space_group_name_H-M   'P 1'
#
loop_
_entity.id
_entity.type
_entity.pdbx_description
1 polymer ?
#
loop_
_entity_poly.entity_id
_entity_poly.type
_entity_poly.pdbx_seq_one_letter_code
_entity_poly.pdbx_strand_id
1 'polypeptide(L)'
;MTQEWQKAQRPSERESAERVAEALDAAQVERIIRRAVELQVDEDLAMPALEEPALERIATELGIDQEHLRRAIAEAKTDLTRPETTLLDRLFAPPSITESRIVHGSRDTVEARIIGWMRRHEGMRMRRRGESGALWETDPHIFTKVRMGLRMG
;
A
#
# COMPACT_ATOMS: atom_id res chain seq x y z
N MET A 1 60.55 29.79 -19.54
CA MET A 1 60.18 28.44 -20.03
C MET A 1 59.33 27.76 -18.98
N THR A 2 58.02 28.04 -18.95
CA THR A 2 57.12 27.60 -17.86
C THR A 2 55.72 27.39 -18.43
N GLN A 3 55.53 26.38 -19.29
CA GLN A 3 54.26 26.09 -19.97
C GLN A 3 54.05 24.58 -20.25
N GLU A 4 54.58 23.67 -19.42
CA GLU A 4 54.43 22.20 -19.68
C GLU A 4 53.84 21.37 -18.53
N TRP A 5 53.29 22.01 -17.48
CA TRP A 5 52.72 21.27 -16.34
C TRP A 5 51.18 21.19 -16.31
N GLN A 6 50.46 21.77 -17.28
CA GLN A 6 48.99 21.77 -17.29
C GLN A 6 48.31 20.63 -18.07
N LYS A 7 49.06 19.76 -18.78
CA LYS A 7 48.45 18.78 -19.70
C LYS A 7 48.19 17.40 -19.12
N ALA A 8 48.28 17.24 -17.80
CA ALA A 8 47.98 15.99 -17.09
C ALA A 8 46.83 16.15 -16.09
N GLN A 9 45.81 16.95 -16.45
CA GLN A 9 44.48 16.76 -15.87
C GLN A 9 44.08 15.30 -16.10
N ARG A 10 44.01 14.56 -15.00
CA ARG A 10 43.97 13.09 -14.97
C ARG A 10 42.72 12.61 -15.73
N PRO A 11 42.86 11.68 -16.68
CA PRO A 11 41.72 11.04 -17.35
C PRO A 11 40.66 10.51 -16.35
N SER A 12 41.10 10.09 -15.16
CA SER A 12 40.25 9.58 -14.08
C SER A 12 39.27 10.59 -13.49
N GLU A 13 39.57 11.90 -13.52
CA GLU A 13 38.65 12.94 -13.03
C GLU A 13 37.53 13.21 -14.03
N ARG A 14 37.82 13.05 -15.33
CA ARG A 14 36.82 13.14 -16.40
C ARG A 14 35.95 11.88 -16.45
N GLU A 15 36.52 10.68 -16.32
CA GLU A 15 35.72 9.44 -16.17
C GLU A 15 34.87 9.44 -14.89
N SER A 16 35.34 10.06 -13.80
CA SER A 16 34.56 10.18 -12.57
C SER A 16 33.41 11.19 -12.67
N ALA A 17 33.57 12.23 -13.49
CA ALA A 17 32.51 13.20 -13.79
C ALA A 17 31.57 12.74 -14.92
N GLU A 18 32.05 11.84 -15.78
CA GLU A 18 31.35 11.22 -16.92
C GLU A 18 30.75 9.85 -16.57
N ARG A 19 30.85 9.42 -15.30
CA ARG A 19 29.74 8.75 -14.63
C ARG A 19 28.59 9.75 -14.53
N VAL A 20 28.04 10.09 -15.69
CA VAL A 20 26.70 10.59 -15.88
C VAL A 20 25.86 9.78 -14.92
N ALA A 21 25.28 10.46 -13.93
CA ALA A 21 24.38 9.85 -12.97
C ALA A 21 23.30 9.14 -13.79
N GLU A 22 23.48 7.84 -14.00
CA GLU A 22 22.57 7.04 -14.79
C GLU A 22 21.25 7.07 -14.04
N ALA A 23 20.23 7.62 -14.68
CA ALA A 23 18.92 7.76 -14.07
C ALA A 23 18.42 6.35 -13.75
N LEU A 24 18.34 6.03 -12.45
CA LEU A 24 17.82 4.74 -12.01
C LEU A 24 16.33 4.70 -12.32
N ASP A 25 15.90 3.64 -12.99
CA ASP A 25 14.48 3.36 -13.14
C ASP A 25 13.86 2.94 -11.79
N ALA A 26 12.53 2.98 -11.69
CA ALA A 26 11.83 2.66 -10.46
C ALA A 26 12.11 1.21 -9.97
N ALA A 27 12.26 0.26 -10.89
CA ALA A 27 12.51 -1.14 -10.54
C ALA A 27 13.95 -1.35 -10.03
N GLN A 28 14.92 -0.59 -10.55
CA GLN A 28 16.30 -0.56 -10.07
C GLN A 28 16.36 0.03 -8.66
N VAL A 29 15.69 1.17 -8.43
CA VAL A 29 15.59 1.79 -7.10
C VAL A 29 14.98 0.80 -6.10
N GLU A 30 13.88 0.14 -6.44
CA GLU A 30 13.24 -0.85 -5.58
C GLU A 30 14.21 -1.98 -5.18
N ARG A 31 14.93 -2.57 -6.15
CA ARG A 31 15.89 -3.65 -5.88
C ARG A 31 17.04 -3.19 -4.98
N ILE A 32 17.57 -1.99 -5.22
CA ILE A 32 18.68 -1.43 -4.45
C ILE A 32 18.24 -1.15 -3.01
N ILE A 33 17.11 -0.47 -2.83
CA ILE A 33 16.57 -0.15 -1.50
C ILE A 33 16.25 -1.42 -0.72
N ARG A 34 15.58 -2.40 -1.36
CA ARG A 34 15.31 -3.70 -0.75
C ARG A 34 16.60 -4.37 -0.28
N ARG A 35 17.61 -4.43 -1.15
CA ARG A 35 18.89 -5.06 -0.82
C ARG A 35 19.64 -4.32 0.30
N ALA A 36 19.58 -2.99 0.32
CA ALA A 36 20.20 -2.19 1.38
C ALA A 36 19.54 -2.47 2.73
N VAL A 37 18.21 -2.59 2.77
CA VAL A 37 17.47 -2.96 3.99
C VAL A 37 17.83 -4.37 4.45
N GLU A 38 17.90 -5.35 3.54
CA GLU A 38 18.35 -6.72 3.87
C GLU A 38 19.75 -6.72 4.50
N LEU A 39 20.70 -5.98 3.90
CA LEU A 39 22.07 -5.87 4.43
C LEU A 39 22.10 -5.24 5.83
N GLN A 40 21.30 -4.20 6.07
CA GLN A 40 21.22 -3.57 7.39
C GLN A 40 20.68 -4.55 8.45
N VAL A 41 19.68 -5.38 8.10
CA VAL A 41 19.11 -6.40 8.99
C VAL A 41 20.10 -7.53 9.27
N ASP A 42 20.94 -7.89 8.29
CA ASP A 42 21.98 -8.90 8.48
C ASP A 42 23.14 -8.39 9.38
N GLU A 43 23.44 -7.09 9.35
CA GLU A 43 24.48 -6.45 10.17
C GLU A 43 24.00 -6.12 11.59
N ASP A 44 22.79 -5.58 11.74
CA ASP A 44 22.13 -5.33 13.02
C ASP A 44 21.08 -6.41 13.28
N LEU A 45 21.36 -7.35 14.18
CA LEU A 45 20.49 -8.49 14.58
C LEU A 45 19.03 -8.12 14.94
N ALA A 46 18.67 -6.83 15.03
CA ALA A 46 17.31 -6.36 14.98
C ALA A 46 17.26 -4.91 14.47
N MET A 47 16.84 -4.70 13.22
CA MET A 47 16.49 -3.37 12.76
C MET A 47 15.17 -2.94 13.46
N PRO A 48 15.13 -1.80 14.18
CA PRO A 48 13.91 -1.37 14.86
C PRO A 48 12.78 -1.12 13.85
N ALA A 49 11.54 -1.41 14.26
CA ALA A 49 10.36 -1.16 13.43
C ALA A 49 10.30 0.33 13.06
N LEU A 50 10.24 0.63 11.75
CA LEU A 50 10.11 2.00 11.28
C LEU A 50 8.67 2.47 11.48
N GLU A 51 8.48 3.48 12.33
CA GLU A 51 7.16 4.07 12.54
C GLU A 51 6.73 4.94 11.34
N GLU A 52 5.42 5.03 11.10
CA GLU A 52 4.82 5.80 10.00
C GLU A 52 5.29 7.28 9.95
N PRO A 53 5.43 8.02 11.07
CA PRO A 53 5.98 9.37 11.06
C PRO A 53 7.44 9.44 10.60
N ALA A 54 8.24 8.41 10.86
CA ALA A 54 9.62 8.36 10.39
C ALA A 54 9.68 8.14 8.86
N LEU A 55 8.77 7.31 8.34
CA LEU A 55 8.64 7.09 6.90
C LEU A 55 8.15 8.36 6.16
N GLU A 56 7.22 9.12 6.74
CA GLU A 56 6.78 10.42 6.19
C GLU A 56 7.92 11.45 6.08
N ARG A 57 8.87 11.44 7.04
CA ARG A 57 10.07 12.31 7.00
C ARG A 57 11.00 11.90 5.86
N ILE A 58 11.34 10.62 5.75
CA ILE A 58 12.19 10.08 4.68
C ILE A 58 11.61 10.41 3.31
N ALA A 59 10.31 10.24 3.13
CA ALA A 59 9.63 10.57 1.88
C ALA A 59 9.75 12.06 1.52
N THR A 60 9.62 12.95 2.51
CA THR A 60 9.79 14.40 2.32
C THR A 60 11.20 14.74 1.85
N GLU A 61 12.22 14.13 2.47
CA GLU A 61 13.63 14.32 2.09
C GLU A 61 13.93 13.84 0.67
N LEU A 62 13.24 12.78 0.22
CA LEU A 62 13.35 12.24 -1.13
C LEU A 62 12.45 12.95 -2.15
N GLY A 63 11.68 13.96 -1.75
CA GLY A 63 10.75 14.68 -2.63
C GLY A 63 9.54 13.84 -3.08
N ILE A 64 9.20 12.78 -2.35
CA ILE A 64 8.02 11.96 -2.60
C ILE A 64 6.78 12.70 -2.11
N ASP A 65 5.76 12.76 -2.97
CA ASP A 65 4.48 13.36 -2.61
C ASP A 65 3.78 12.59 -1.47
N GLN A 66 3.30 13.33 -0.47
CA GLN A 66 2.73 12.74 0.74
C GLN A 66 1.38 12.06 0.51
N GLU A 67 0.63 12.45 -0.52
CA GLU A 67 -0.60 11.74 -0.90
C GLU A 67 -0.26 10.37 -1.50
N HIS A 68 0.76 10.30 -2.36
CA HIS A 68 1.25 9.04 -2.90
C HIS A 68 1.82 8.10 -1.83
N LEU A 69 2.57 8.63 -0.85
CA LEU A 69 3.07 7.83 0.26
C LEU A 69 1.92 7.23 1.08
N ARG A 70 0.95 8.06 1.51
CA ARG A 70 -0.19 7.60 2.31
C ARG A 70 -1.02 6.56 1.57
N ARG A 71 -1.16 6.71 0.26
CA ARG A 71 -1.78 5.70 -0.59
C ARG A 71 -1.02 4.38 -0.56
N ALA A 72 0.29 4.40 -0.79
CA ALA A 72 1.13 3.20 -0.76
C ALA A 72 1.10 2.49 0.60
N ILE A 73 1.10 3.25 1.71
CA ILE A 73 0.97 2.70 3.07
C ILE A 73 -0.40 2.01 3.24
N ALA A 74 -1.47 2.63 2.76
CA ALA A 74 -2.81 2.04 2.82
C ALA A 74 -2.92 0.75 1.98
N GLU A 75 -2.30 0.74 0.79
CA GLU A 75 -2.22 -0.44 -0.09
C GLU A 75 -1.46 -1.57 0.61
N ALA A 76 -0.26 -1.31 1.13
CA ALA A 76 0.56 -2.31 1.81
C ALA A 76 -0.15 -2.92 3.04
N LYS A 77 -0.91 -2.12 3.81
CA LYS A 77 -1.72 -2.61 4.93
C LYS A 77 -2.90 -3.48 4.49
N THR A 78 -3.38 -3.30 3.26
CA THR A 78 -4.57 -3.99 2.74
C THR A 78 -4.23 -5.24 1.91
N ASP A 79 -3.06 -5.30 1.29
CA ASP A 79 -2.61 -6.40 0.42
C ASP A 79 -2.29 -7.70 1.20
N LEU A 80 -2.34 -7.67 2.54
CA LEU A 80 -1.99 -8.78 3.42
C LEU A 80 -3.01 -9.94 3.44
N THR A 81 -4.05 -9.96 2.59
CA THR A 81 -5.12 -10.96 2.71
C THR A 81 -5.72 -11.39 1.36
N ARG A 82 -4.90 -11.95 0.47
CA ARG A 82 -5.42 -12.82 -0.60
C ARG A 82 -5.43 -14.28 -0.12
N PRO A 83 -6.59 -14.92 0.06
CA PRO A 83 -6.64 -16.34 0.39
C PRO A 83 -6.05 -17.18 -0.75
N GLU A 84 -5.23 -18.18 -0.40
CA GLU A 84 -4.74 -19.15 -1.40
C GLU A 84 -5.94 -19.89 -2.01
N THR A 85 -6.03 -19.88 -3.33
CA THR A 85 -7.16 -20.48 -4.07
C THR A 85 -6.81 -21.91 -4.48
N THR A 86 -7.65 -22.87 -4.10
CA THR A 86 -7.48 -24.28 -4.49
C THR A 86 -8.09 -24.57 -5.87
N LEU A 87 -7.77 -25.72 -6.47
CA LEU A 87 -8.35 -26.14 -7.75
C LEU A 87 -9.87 -26.31 -7.70
N LEU A 88 -10.44 -26.62 -6.53
CA LEU A 88 -11.88 -26.76 -6.33
C LEU A 88 -12.60 -25.40 -6.32
N ASP A 89 -11.97 -24.36 -5.74
CA ASP A 89 -12.50 -23.00 -5.70
C ASP A 89 -12.67 -22.39 -7.11
N ARG A 90 -11.87 -22.85 -8.07
CA ARG A 90 -11.96 -22.43 -9.47
C ARG A 90 -13.16 -23.03 -10.21
N LEU A 91 -13.68 -24.17 -9.76
CA LEU A 91 -14.84 -24.86 -10.35
C LEU A 91 -16.16 -24.43 -9.71
N PHE A 92 -16.17 -24.13 -8.40
CA PHE A 92 -17.40 -23.91 -7.62
C PHE A 92 -17.56 -22.49 -7.06
N ALA A 93 -16.73 -21.55 -7.52
CA ALA A 93 -16.56 -20.19 -7.00
C ALA A 93 -15.78 -20.15 -5.67
N PRO A 94 -14.97 -19.09 -5.46
CA PRO A 94 -14.13 -18.99 -4.27
C PRO A 94 -14.97 -18.89 -2.99
N PRO A 95 -14.47 -19.41 -1.86
CA PRO A 95 -15.19 -19.44 -0.59
C PRO A 95 -15.42 -18.04 -0.01
N SER A 96 -14.67 -17.05 -0.49
CA SER A 96 -14.86 -15.64 -0.21
C SER A 96 -14.47 -14.79 -1.42
N ILE A 97 -15.11 -13.64 -1.55
CA ILE A 97 -14.74 -12.59 -2.49
C ILE A 97 -14.31 -11.40 -1.64
N THR A 98 -13.04 -10.99 -1.79
CA THR A 98 -12.50 -9.80 -1.14
C THR A 98 -12.28 -8.74 -2.19
N GLU A 99 -12.85 -7.56 -1.96
CA GLU A 99 -12.58 -6.36 -2.75
C GLU A 99 -12.09 -5.26 -1.82
N SER A 100 -11.04 -4.57 -2.23
CA SER A 100 -10.50 -3.41 -1.52
C SER A 100 -10.49 -2.20 -2.44
N ARG A 101 -10.77 -1.04 -1.86
CA ARG A 101 -10.70 0.24 -2.57
C ARG A 101 -10.25 1.33 -1.63
N ILE A 102 -9.35 2.17 -2.11
CA ILE A 102 -8.91 3.38 -1.40
C ILE A 102 -9.95 4.47 -1.60
N VAL A 103 -10.37 5.07 -0.48
CA VAL A 103 -11.36 6.15 -0.46
C VAL A 103 -10.81 7.33 0.32
N HIS A 104 -11.05 8.53 -0.18
CA HIS A 104 -10.60 9.75 0.46
C HIS A 104 -11.60 10.21 1.53
N GLY A 105 -11.08 10.64 2.68
CA GLY A 105 -11.86 11.20 3.79
C GLY A 105 -11.34 10.77 5.16
N SER A 106 -11.92 11.33 6.22
CA SER A 106 -11.62 10.86 7.57
C SER A 106 -12.23 9.48 7.80
N ARG A 107 -11.50 8.64 8.55
CA ARG A 107 -11.91 7.26 8.88
C ARG A 107 -13.34 7.19 9.41
N ASP A 108 -13.67 8.04 10.38
CA ASP A 108 -14.98 8.03 11.04
C ASP A 108 -16.12 8.39 10.08
N THR A 109 -15.88 9.34 9.16
CA THR A 109 -16.88 9.75 8.17
C THR A 109 -17.15 8.64 7.16
N VAL A 110 -16.08 8.03 6.65
CA VAL A 110 -16.17 6.92 5.70
C VAL A 110 -16.86 5.73 6.35
N GLU A 111 -16.47 5.37 7.57
CA GLU A 111 -17.05 4.26 8.32
C GLU A 111 -18.54 4.48 8.60
N ALA A 112 -18.94 5.68 9.04
CA ALA A 112 -20.34 6.01 9.28
C ALA A 112 -21.18 5.91 7.98
N ARG A 113 -20.62 6.35 6.84
CA ARG A 113 -21.27 6.24 5.53
C ARG A 113 -21.45 4.78 5.12
N ILE A 114 -20.41 3.96 5.24
CA ILE A 114 -20.47 2.52 4.92
C ILE A 114 -21.50 1.83 5.81
N ILE A 115 -21.50 2.07 7.12
CA ILE A 115 -22.49 1.51 8.05
C ILE A 115 -23.91 1.89 7.65
N GLY A 116 -24.13 3.17 7.33
CA GLY A 116 -25.42 3.67 6.90
C GLY A 116 -25.87 3.10 5.55
N TRP A 117 -24.92 2.81 4.65
CA TRP A 117 -25.20 2.19 3.36
C TRP A 117 -25.52 0.69 3.51
N MET A 118 -24.69 -0.08 4.23
CA MET A 118 -24.89 -1.52 4.49
C MET A 118 -26.26 -1.82 5.11
N ARG A 119 -26.69 -1.00 6.08
CA ARG A 119 -28.01 -1.17 6.72
C ARG A 119 -29.17 -0.81 5.79
N ARG A 120 -29.09 0.34 5.11
CA ARG A 120 -30.21 0.90 4.34
C ARG A 120 -30.35 0.28 2.96
N HIS A 121 -29.23 -0.01 2.29
CA HIS A 121 -29.22 -0.39 0.88
C HIS A 121 -28.93 -1.87 0.64
N GLU A 122 -28.16 -2.51 1.52
CA GLU A 122 -27.83 -3.95 1.39
C GLU A 122 -28.63 -4.85 2.34
N GLY A 123 -29.43 -4.27 3.22
CA GLY A 123 -30.23 -5.05 4.18
C GLY A 123 -29.36 -5.88 5.12
N MET A 124 -28.16 -5.39 5.43
CA MET A 124 -27.23 -6.06 6.33
C MET A 124 -27.37 -5.56 7.77
N ARG A 125 -27.17 -6.47 8.71
CA ARG A 125 -27.08 -6.18 10.15
C ARG A 125 -25.66 -6.43 10.62
N MET A 126 -25.14 -5.50 11.42
CA MET A 126 -23.83 -5.67 12.05
C MET A 126 -23.94 -6.71 13.16
N ARG A 127 -23.17 -7.80 13.07
CA ARG A 127 -23.08 -8.83 14.11
C ARG A 127 -22.09 -8.48 15.20
N ARG A 128 -20.91 -8.02 14.81
CA ARG A 128 -19.77 -7.75 15.69
C ARG A 128 -18.95 -6.62 15.13
N ARG A 129 -18.44 -5.75 16.00
CA ARG A 129 -17.45 -4.73 15.67
C ARG A 129 -16.10 -5.14 16.26
N GLY A 130 -15.04 -5.01 15.46
CA GLY A 130 -13.65 -5.12 15.88
C GLY A 130 -12.93 -3.78 15.69
N GLU A 131 -11.64 -3.74 16.01
CA GLU A 131 -10.83 -2.52 15.90
C GLU A 131 -10.63 -2.07 14.44
N SER A 132 -10.40 -3.03 13.54
CA SER A 132 -10.13 -2.77 12.12
C SER A 132 -11.32 -2.98 11.19
N GLY A 133 -12.50 -3.35 11.71
CA GLY A 133 -13.66 -3.61 10.85
C GLY A 133 -14.89 -4.13 11.59
N ALA A 134 -15.85 -4.65 10.83
CA ALA A 134 -17.09 -5.20 11.38
C ALA A 134 -17.51 -6.44 10.61
N LEU A 135 -18.05 -7.41 11.34
CA LEU A 135 -18.70 -8.59 10.79
C LEU A 135 -20.17 -8.27 10.54
N TRP A 136 -20.60 -8.49 9.31
CA TRP A 136 -21.97 -8.24 8.86
C TRP A 136 -22.65 -9.57 8.50
N GLU A 137 -23.96 -9.62 8.72
CA GLU A 137 -24.82 -10.70 8.26
C GLU A 137 -26.02 -10.12 7.52
N THR A 138 -26.65 -10.90 6.65
CA THR A 138 -27.95 -10.52 6.10
C THR A 138 -28.96 -10.40 7.24
N ASP A 139 -29.73 -9.32 7.25
CA ASP A 139 -30.78 -9.13 8.24
C ASP A 139 -31.89 -10.19 8.04
N PRO A 140 -32.14 -11.08 9.02
CA PRO A 140 -33.09 -12.17 8.86
C PRO A 140 -34.56 -11.70 8.84
N HIS A 141 -34.84 -10.45 9.22
CA HIS A 141 -36.20 -9.94 9.33
C HIS A 141 -36.92 -9.89 7.97
N ILE A 142 -38.16 -10.39 7.94
CA ILE A 142 -38.99 -10.53 6.73
C ILE A 142 -39.20 -9.18 6.03
N PHE A 143 -39.39 -8.10 6.79
CA PHE A 143 -39.55 -6.76 6.22
C PHE A 143 -38.31 -6.31 5.42
N THR A 144 -37.11 -6.64 5.88
CA THR A 144 -35.87 -6.33 5.15
C THR A 144 -35.80 -7.13 3.84
N LYS A 145 -36.21 -8.41 3.84
CA LYS A 145 -36.27 -9.21 2.61
C LYS A 145 -37.25 -8.66 1.58
N VAL A 146 -38.44 -8.25 2.01
CA VAL A 146 -39.46 -7.64 1.14
C VAL A 146 -38.95 -6.33 0.54
N ARG A 147 -38.38 -5.46 1.37
CA ARG A 147 -37.80 -4.18 0.94
C ARG A 147 -36.66 -4.37 -0.08
N MET A 148 -35.81 -5.37 0.13
CA MET A 148 -34.69 -5.67 -0.77
C MET A 148 -35.19 -6.28 -2.09
N GLY A 149 -36.18 -7.17 -2.05
CA GLY A 149 -36.78 -7.78 -3.24
C GLY A 149 -37.51 -6.78 -4.14
N LEU A 150 -38.19 -5.78 -3.55
CA LEU A 150 -38.89 -4.73 -4.29
C LEU A 150 -37.94 -3.77 -5.03
N ARG A 151 -36.65 -3.75 -4.68
CA ARG A 151 -35.63 -2.88 -5.28
C ARG A 151 -34.87 -3.54 -6.45
N MET A 152 -35.07 -4.84 -6.67
CA MET A 152 -34.49 -5.59 -7.79
C MET A 152 -35.40 -5.66 -9.03
N GLY A 153 -36.57 -5.00 -8.98
CA GLY A 153 -37.50 -4.85 -10.10
C GLY A 153 -37.43 -3.49 -10.77
#